data_AF-A0A9E5EFT1-F1
#
_entry.id   AF-A0A9E5EFT1-F1
#
_cell.length_a   1.000
_cell.length_b   1.000
_cell.length_c   1.000
_cell.angle_alpha   90.00
_cell.angle_beta   90.00
_cell.angle_gamma   90.00
#
_symmetry.space_group_name_H-M   'P 1'
#
loop_
_entity.id
_entity.type
_entity.pdbx_description
1 polymer ?
#
loop_
_entity_poly.entity_id
_entity_poly.type
_entity_poly.pdbx_seq_one_letter_code
_entity_poly.pdbx_strand_id
1 'polypeptide(L)'
;MKKIHSLGIFEEEVKSKSAFRYQFKVTYPGKITHIIDDPYRFLPTLSESDLFLIGKGDDHKVYHKLGSHLATIDGVMGVRFAVWAPSARRVSLVGNHNFWNGHTHPMRLLGASGIWEIFIPGLTAGACYKYEIVGPADETPFLKTDPYALSFEAPPHHAAIVTDLSGFAWHDSEWIKKRCQTSSQQQPISIYEVHLGSWRQVPEDNNRPLNYKELGIQLAEYCNRLG
;
A
#
# COMPACT_ATOMS: atom_id res chain seq x y z
N MET A 1 14.01 -2.99 29.49
CA MET A 1 12.54 -3.13 29.48
C MET A 1 12.15 -4.37 30.28
N LYS A 2 11.15 -4.25 31.15
CA LYS A 2 10.59 -5.36 31.93
C LYS A 2 9.37 -5.92 31.20
N LYS A 3 9.24 -7.25 31.16
CA LYS A 3 8.03 -7.90 30.62
C LYS A 3 6.90 -7.74 31.64
N ILE A 4 5.83 -7.04 31.27
CA ILE A 4 4.69 -6.75 32.16
C ILE A 4 3.46 -7.61 31.86
N HIS A 5 3.42 -8.26 30.70
CA HIS A 5 2.32 -9.15 30.31
C HIS A 5 2.82 -10.42 29.61
N SER A 6 2.15 -11.55 29.84
CA SER A 6 2.50 -12.85 29.25
C SER A 6 2.54 -12.82 27.72
N LEU A 7 1.65 -12.03 27.10
CA LEU A 7 1.53 -11.81 25.65
C LEU A 7 2.69 -11.02 25.01
N GLY A 8 3.74 -10.69 25.76
CA GLY A 8 4.92 -10.02 25.20
C GLY A 8 4.85 -8.49 25.22
N ILE A 9 4.14 -7.93 26.20
CA ILE A 9 4.14 -6.49 26.46
C ILE A 9 5.32 -6.16 27.39
N PHE A 10 6.09 -5.16 27.02
CA PHE A 10 7.26 -4.70 27.76
C PHE A 10 7.14 -3.21 28.07
N GLU A 11 7.67 -2.79 29.21
CA GLU A 11 7.66 -1.41 29.67
C GLU A 11 9.05 -1.01 30.20
N GLU A 12 9.40 0.26 30.02
CA GLU A 12 10.57 0.89 30.64
C GLU A 12 10.28 2.39 30.83
N GLU A 13 10.60 2.92 32.02
CA GLU A 13 10.48 4.34 32.29
C GLU A 13 11.81 5.04 31.99
N VAL A 14 11.78 6.05 31.12
CA VAL A 14 12.96 6.85 30.78
C VAL A 14 12.72 8.30 31.20
N LYS A 15 13.56 8.80 32.11
CA LYS A 15 13.49 10.20 32.56
C LYS A 15 14.04 11.12 31.48
N SER A 16 13.15 11.81 30.76
CA SER A 16 13.49 12.86 29.81
C SER A 16 12.56 14.07 29.96
N LYS A 17 13.06 15.27 29.66
CA LYS A 17 12.27 16.52 29.65
C LYS A 17 11.64 16.82 28.28
N SER A 18 12.04 16.10 27.24
CA SER A 18 11.54 16.28 25.86
C SER A 18 11.42 14.94 25.16
N ALA A 19 10.61 14.88 24.10
CA ALA A 19 10.62 13.74 23.17
C ALA A 19 12.03 13.56 22.60
N PHE A 20 12.45 12.30 22.44
CA PHE A 20 13.76 11.94 21.93
C PHE A 20 13.66 10.71 21.02
N ARG A 21 14.61 10.59 20.10
CA ARG A 21 14.71 9.41 19.23
C ARG A 21 15.29 8.25 20.02
N TYR A 22 14.66 7.09 19.91
CA TYR A 22 15.14 5.83 20.47
C TYR A 22 14.89 4.69 19.49
N GLN A 23 15.54 3.57 19.74
CA GLN A 23 15.35 2.31 19.04
C GLN A 23 15.30 1.17 20.05
N PHE A 24 14.60 0.11 19.69
CA PHE A 24 14.56 -1.10 20.49
C PHE A 24 15.60 -2.10 20.00
N LYS A 25 16.33 -2.69 20.95
CA LYS A 25 17.11 -3.91 20.71
C LYS A 25 16.25 -5.11 21.07
N VAL A 26 15.72 -5.80 20.07
CA VAL A 26 14.80 -6.93 20.23
C VAL A 26 15.55 -8.23 19.99
N THR A 27 15.48 -9.15 20.96
CA THR A 27 16.10 -10.47 20.89
C THR A 27 15.03 -11.55 20.76
N TYR A 28 15.10 -12.32 19.67
CA TYR A 28 14.20 -13.44 19.38
C TYR A 28 14.77 -14.77 19.87
N PRO A 29 13.96 -15.85 19.94
CA PRO A 29 14.44 -17.20 20.18
C PRO A 29 15.61 -17.54 19.24
N GLY A 30 16.65 -18.20 19.77
CA GLY A 30 17.90 -18.43 19.03
C GLY A 30 18.95 -17.31 19.16
N LYS A 31 18.71 -16.31 20.04
CA LYS A 31 19.61 -15.17 20.33
C LYS A 31 19.87 -14.24 19.13
N ILE A 32 19.00 -14.30 18.12
CA ILE A 32 19.02 -13.35 17.00
C ILE A 32 18.54 -11.99 17.51
N THR A 33 19.34 -10.96 17.30
CA THR A 33 19.06 -9.61 17.80
C THR A 33 18.92 -8.62 16.66
N HIS A 34 17.87 -7.82 16.70
CA HIS A 34 17.60 -6.73 15.76
C HIS A 34 17.52 -5.38 16.48
N ILE A 35 17.99 -4.33 15.83
CA ILE A 35 17.73 -2.95 16.23
C ILE A 35 16.60 -2.44 15.35
N ILE A 36 15.51 -1.98 15.96
CA ILE A 36 14.32 -1.50 15.25
C ILE A 36 13.89 -0.13 15.77
N ASP A 37 13.40 0.73 14.87
CA ASP A 37 12.66 1.93 15.28
C ASP A 37 11.26 1.54 15.79
N ASP A 38 10.72 2.32 16.71
CA ASP A 38 9.36 2.14 17.21
C ASP A 38 8.33 2.72 16.22
N PRO A 39 7.44 1.91 15.62
CA PRO A 39 6.38 2.42 14.75
C PRO A 39 5.46 3.44 15.44
N TYR A 40 5.30 3.35 16.76
CA TYR A 40 4.35 4.14 17.54
C TYR A 40 4.89 5.50 17.99
N ARG A 41 6.19 5.76 17.83
CA ARG A 41 6.77 7.08 18.17
C ARG A 41 6.43 8.16 17.14
N PHE A 42 6.06 7.77 15.92
CA PHE A 42 5.80 8.70 14.82
C PHE A 42 4.38 9.26 14.93
N LEU A 43 4.22 10.57 14.71
CA LEU A 43 2.91 11.23 14.69
C LEU A 43 2.06 10.77 13.49
N PRO A 44 0.73 10.97 13.53
CA PRO A 44 -0.14 10.70 12.38
C PRO A 44 0.34 11.36 11.09
N THR A 45 0.27 10.62 9.98
CA THR A 45 0.72 11.10 8.65
C THR A 45 -0.33 11.87 7.85
N LEU A 46 -1.56 11.95 8.35
CA LEU A 46 -2.67 12.67 7.72
C LEU A 46 -3.05 13.88 8.57
N SER A 47 -3.18 15.04 7.93
CA SER A 47 -3.60 16.28 8.60
C SER A 47 -5.11 16.32 8.82
N GLU A 48 -5.59 17.18 9.72
CA GLU A 48 -7.03 17.39 9.91
C GLU A 48 -7.75 17.84 8.63
N SER A 49 -7.10 18.66 7.80
CA SER A 49 -7.63 19.08 6.51
C SER A 49 -7.78 17.90 5.53
N ASP A 50 -6.84 16.94 5.56
CA ASP A 50 -6.96 15.72 4.78
C ASP A 50 -8.17 14.89 5.23
N LEU A 51 -8.30 14.67 6.55
CA LEU A 51 -9.42 13.91 7.11
C LEU A 51 -10.77 14.58 6.81
N PHE A 52 -10.81 15.92 6.85
CA PHE A 52 -12.01 16.68 6.52
C PHE A 52 -12.42 16.49 5.05
N LEU A 53 -11.50 16.66 4.09
CA LEU A 53 -11.79 16.50 2.66
C LEU A 53 -12.18 15.06 2.31
N ILE A 54 -11.49 14.08 2.89
CA ILE A 54 -11.84 12.67 2.71
C ILE A 54 -13.25 12.40 3.26
N GLY A 55 -13.56 12.88 4.47
CA GLY A 55 -14.88 12.71 5.09
C GLY A 55 -16.01 13.40 4.32
N LYS A 56 -15.71 14.50 3.61
CA LYS A 56 -16.65 15.19 2.72
C LYS A 56 -16.85 14.50 1.37
N GLY A 57 -15.96 13.58 0.99
CA GLY A 57 -15.94 12.98 -0.34
C GLY A 57 -15.43 13.92 -1.44
N ASP A 58 -14.71 14.99 -1.08
CA ASP A 58 -14.26 16.04 -2.01
C ASP A 58 -12.76 15.92 -2.34
N ASP A 59 -12.08 14.91 -1.79
CA ASP A 59 -10.68 14.65 -2.10
C ASP A 59 -10.51 13.83 -3.38
N HIS A 60 -10.38 14.51 -4.51
CA HIS A 60 -10.19 13.89 -5.82
C HIS A 60 -8.84 13.15 -5.97
N LYS A 61 -7.96 13.27 -4.99
CA LYS A 61 -6.62 12.67 -4.96
C LYS A 61 -6.40 11.83 -3.70
N VAL A 62 -7.47 11.31 -3.11
CA VAL A 62 -7.45 10.47 -1.91
C VAL A 62 -6.51 9.26 -2.03
N TYR A 63 -6.29 8.73 -3.24
CA TYR A 63 -5.35 7.63 -3.50
C TYR A 63 -3.88 7.99 -3.22
N HIS A 64 -3.52 9.27 -3.12
CA HIS A 64 -2.21 9.70 -2.64
C HIS A 64 -2.11 9.69 -1.12
N LYS A 65 -3.18 9.39 -0.40
CA LYS A 65 -3.27 9.48 1.07
C LYS A 65 -3.61 8.13 1.69
N LEU A 66 -4.63 7.47 1.16
CA LEU A 66 -5.00 6.09 1.52
C LEU A 66 -4.16 5.09 0.72
N GLY A 67 -4.03 3.88 1.26
CA GLY A 67 -3.17 2.83 0.71
C GLY A 67 -1.80 2.79 1.39
N SER A 68 -0.82 2.22 0.68
CA SER A 68 0.58 2.19 1.11
C SER A 68 1.42 3.18 0.32
N HIS A 69 2.20 4.01 1.02
CA HIS A 69 3.04 5.04 0.40
C HIS A 69 4.42 5.04 1.04
N LEU A 70 5.47 4.99 0.23
CA LEU A 70 6.83 5.24 0.69
C LEU A 70 6.93 6.66 1.25
N ALA A 71 7.54 6.80 2.42
CA ALA A 71 7.69 8.09 3.09
C ALA A 71 8.97 8.13 3.93
N THR A 72 9.48 9.34 4.14
CA THR A 72 10.54 9.61 5.11
C THR A 72 9.99 10.53 6.20
N ILE A 73 9.96 10.07 7.45
CA ILE A 73 9.45 10.82 8.60
C ILE A 73 10.57 10.90 9.63
N ASP A 74 10.87 12.10 10.13
CA ASP A 74 11.97 12.35 11.08
C ASP A 74 13.32 11.74 10.64
N GLY A 75 13.59 11.80 9.32
CA GLY A 75 14.81 11.23 8.73
C GLY A 75 14.85 9.70 8.66
N VAL A 76 13.74 9.01 8.91
CA VAL A 76 13.61 7.55 8.81
C VAL A 76 12.74 7.19 7.62
N MET A 77 13.31 6.43 6.67
CA MET A 77 12.55 5.86 5.56
C MET A 77 11.64 4.74 6.04
N GLY A 78 10.47 4.62 5.44
CA GLY A 78 9.51 3.56 5.73
C GLY A 78 8.29 3.65 4.82
N VAL A 79 7.19 3.04 5.26
CA VAL A 79 5.92 3.05 4.53
C VAL A 79 4.82 3.51 5.47
N ARG A 80 4.04 4.51 5.05
CA ARG A 80 2.77 4.86 5.71
C ARG A 80 1.64 4.06 5.10
N PHE A 81 0.75 3.58 5.96
CA PHE A 81 -0.44 2.83 5.61
C PHE A 81 -1.66 3.56 6.15
N ALA A 82 -2.67 3.75 5.31
CA ALA A 82 -3.94 4.29 5.75
C ALA A 82 -5.12 3.59 5.06
N VAL A 83 -6.13 3.22 5.84
CA VAL A 83 -7.34 2.55 5.34
C VAL A 83 -8.58 3.08 6.02
N TRP A 84 -9.63 3.29 5.24
CA TRP A 84 -10.93 3.70 5.76
C TRP A 84 -11.74 2.46 6.17
N ALA A 85 -11.98 2.32 7.47
CA ALA A 85 -12.73 1.22 8.08
C ALA A 85 -13.49 1.72 9.32
N PRO A 86 -14.52 2.59 9.13
CA PRO A 86 -15.14 3.34 10.23
C PRO A 86 -15.81 2.48 11.29
N SER A 87 -16.35 1.33 10.90
CA SER A 87 -17.06 0.43 11.81
C SER A 87 -16.16 -0.65 12.42
N ALA A 88 -14.86 -0.67 12.11
CA ALA A 88 -13.94 -1.65 12.67
C ALA A 88 -13.68 -1.35 14.16
N ARG A 89 -13.55 -2.40 14.97
CA ARG A 89 -13.08 -2.25 16.37
C ARG A 89 -11.56 -2.19 16.44
N ARG A 90 -10.88 -2.87 15.52
CA ARG A 90 -9.43 -2.91 15.41
C ARG A 90 -9.04 -3.12 13.96
N VAL A 91 -8.00 -2.44 13.53
CA VAL A 91 -7.29 -2.75 12.30
C VAL A 91 -5.82 -2.93 12.66
N SER A 92 -5.19 -3.96 12.11
CA SER A 92 -3.76 -4.22 12.23
C SER A 92 -3.15 -4.40 10.85
N LEU A 93 -1.92 -3.93 10.67
CA LEU A 93 -1.14 -4.25 9.49
C LEU A 93 -0.51 -5.64 9.67
N VAL A 94 -0.68 -6.51 8.69
CA VAL A 94 -0.04 -7.84 8.68
C VAL A 94 0.69 -8.06 7.36
N GLY A 95 1.83 -8.74 7.41
CA GLY A 95 2.59 -9.08 6.22
C GLY A 95 3.86 -9.85 6.56
N ASN A 96 4.73 -10.06 5.56
CA ASN A 96 5.95 -10.84 5.76
C ASN A 96 6.86 -10.24 6.84
N HIS A 97 6.91 -8.91 6.94
CA HIS A 97 7.75 -8.17 7.88
C HIS A 97 7.42 -8.44 9.36
N ASN A 98 6.19 -8.89 9.66
CA ASN A 98 5.75 -9.21 11.02
C ASN A 98 5.17 -10.62 11.15
N PHE A 99 5.57 -11.52 10.24
CA PHE A 99 5.14 -12.91 10.23
C PHE A 99 3.61 -13.09 10.21
N TRP A 100 2.90 -12.16 9.56
CA TRP A 100 1.45 -12.16 9.48
C TRP A 100 0.73 -12.12 10.84
N ASN A 101 1.38 -11.55 11.88
CA ASN A 101 0.84 -11.47 13.23
C ASN A 101 0.17 -10.11 13.51
N GLY A 102 -1.16 -10.09 13.58
CA GLY A 102 -1.93 -8.87 13.80
C GLY A 102 -1.80 -8.24 15.20
N HIS A 103 -1.12 -8.88 16.16
CA HIS A 103 -0.86 -8.27 17.47
C HIS A 103 0.35 -7.33 17.46
N THR A 104 1.18 -7.37 16.41
CA THR A 104 2.46 -6.64 16.37
C THR A 104 2.32 -5.19 15.90
N HIS A 105 1.45 -4.94 14.92
CA HIS A 105 1.26 -3.64 14.31
C HIS A 105 -0.23 -3.22 14.27
N PRO A 106 -0.95 -3.16 15.42
CA PRO A 106 -2.24 -2.48 15.48
C PRO A 106 -2.13 -1.02 15.01
N MET A 107 -3.06 -0.59 14.17
CA MET A 107 -3.15 0.75 13.61
C MET A 107 -3.91 1.69 14.56
N ARG A 108 -3.65 2.99 14.45
CA ARG A 108 -4.38 4.00 15.24
C ARG A 108 -5.57 4.54 14.46
N LEU A 109 -6.70 4.72 15.12
CA LEU A 109 -7.87 5.40 14.55
C LEU A 109 -7.71 6.92 14.65
N LEU A 110 -7.87 7.63 13.53
CA LEU A 110 -7.73 9.07 13.45
C LEU A 110 -9.06 9.78 13.79
N GLY A 111 -9.34 9.90 15.08
CA GLY A 111 -10.54 10.57 15.59
C GLY A 111 -11.84 9.94 15.05
N ALA A 112 -12.81 10.78 14.69
CA ALA A 112 -14.11 10.33 14.15
C ALA A 112 -14.10 10.05 12.64
N SER A 113 -12.95 10.12 11.96
CA SER A 113 -12.86 9.96 10.49
C SER A 113 -13.14 8.53 10.02
N GLY A 114 -12.94 7.54 10.89
CA GLY A 114 -12.96 6.13 10.51
C GLY A 114 -11.71 5.67 9.76
N ILE A 115 -10.69 6.52 9.63
CA ILE A 115 -9.42 6.19 8.98
C ILE A 115 -8.46 5.63 10.02
N TRP A 116 -7.91 4.47 9.71
CA TRP A 116 -6.86 3.80 10.48
C TRP A 116 -5.53 4.07 9.81
N GLU A 117 -4.50 4.41 10.58
CA GLU A 117 -3.17 4.74 10.07
C GLU A 117 -2.04 4.09 10.88
N ILE A 118 -0.93 3.78 10.21
CA ILE A 118 0.35 3.47 10.85
C ILE A 118 1.50 3.77 9.90
N PHE A 119 2.64 4.19 10.45
CA PHE A 119 3.91 4.26 9.73
C PHE A 119 4.83 3.14 10.19
N ILE A 120 5.34 2.34 9.25
CA ILE A 120 6.29 1.25 9.52
C ILE A 120 7.70 1.68 9.08
N PRO A 121 8.60 2.00 10.04
CA PRO A 121 9.96 2.39 9.73
C PRO A 121 10.75 1.21 9.13
N GLY A 122 11.62 1.50 8.17
CA GLY A 122 12.50 0.54 7.52
C GLY A 122 11.82 -0.40 6.51
N LEU A 123 10.49 -0.36 6.36
CA LEU A 123 9.79 -1.12 5.34
C LEU A 123 10.03 -0.51 3.95
N THR A 124 10.17 -1.35 2.93
CA THR A 124 10.50 -0.95 1.55
C THR A 124 9.45 -1.42 0.54
N ALA A 125 9.56 -0.94 -0.70
CA ALA A 125 8.81 -1.49 -1.83
C ALA A 125 9.07 -3.01 -1.98
N GLY A 126 8.07 -3.72 -2.50
CA GLY A 126 8.05 -5.17 -2.63
C GLY A 126 7.47 -5.92 -1.42
N ALA A 127 7.20 -5.23 -0.30
CA ALA A 127 6.62 -5.87 0.88
C ALA A 127 5.15 -6.27 0.65
N CYS A 128 4.84 -7.57 0.82
CA CYS A 128 3.46 -8.07 0.83
C CYS A 128 2.78 -7.76 2.17
N TYR A 129 1.53 -7.28 2.10
CA TYR A 129 0.72 -6.95 3.27
C TYR A 129 -0.79 -7.13 3.05
N LYS A 130 -1.53 -7.20 4.16
CA LYS A 130 -2.99 -7.10 4.25
C LYS A 130 -3.36 -6.32 5.52
N TYR A 131 -4.63 -5.95 5.63
CA TYR A 131 -5.21 -5.47 6.89
C TYR A 131 -5.92 -6.63 7.59
N GLU A 132 -5.55 -6.90 8.83
CA GLU A 132 -6.34 -7.74 9.74
C GLU A 132 -7.36 -6.85 10.44
N ILE A 133 -8.64 -7.17 10.29
CA ILE A 133 -9.75 -6.34 10.76
C ILE A 133 -10.58 -7.15 11.76
N VAL A 134 -10.93 -6.51 12.87
CA VAL A 134 -11.95 -7.00 13.81
C VAL A 134 -13.21 -6.15 13.62
N GLY A 135 -14.32 -6.81 13.31
CA GLY A 135 -15.60 -6.16 13.03
C GLY A 135 -16.32 -5.63 14.28
N PRO A 136 -17.46 -4.95 14.11
CA PRO A 136 -18.25 -4.41 15.22
C PRO A 136 -19.05 -5.45 16.00
N ALA A 137 -19.40 -6.58 15.36
CA ALA A 137 -20.28 -7.61 15.93
C ALA A 137 -19.53 -8.92 16.25
N ASP A 138 -18.56 -9.30 15.43
CA ASP A 138 -17.74 -10.50 15.59
C ASP A 138 -16.31 -10.09 15.94
N GLU A 139 -15.77 -10.67 17.02
CA GLU A 139 -14.40 -10.43 17.47
C GLU A 139 -13.37 -11.26 16.70
N THR A 140 -13.82 -12.17 15.83
CA THR A 140 -12.96 -12.97 14.96
C THR A 140 -12.24 -12.06 13.95
N PRO A 141 -10.90 -12.01 13.97
CA PRO A 141 -10.15 -11.24 12.99
C PRO A 141 -10.27 -11.86 11.59
N PHE A 142 -10.39 -11.03 10.56
CA PHE A 142 -10.35 -11.46 9.16
C PHE A 142 -9.41 -10.59 8.34
N LEU A 143 -8.87 -11.14 7.25
CA LEU A 143 -7.92 -10.45 6.38
C LEU A 143 -8.62 -9.77 5.21
N LYS A 144 -8.22 -8.52 4.93
CA LYS A 144 -8.60 -7.78 3.74
C LYS A 144 -7.39 -7.25 3.01
N THR A 145 -7.43 -7.38 1.69
CA THR A 145 -6.50 -6.72 0.79
C THR A 145 -6.79 -5.21 0.80
N ASP A 146 -5.74 -4.40 0.67
CA ASP A 146 -5.86 -2.95 0.67
C ASP A 146 -6.69 -2.46 -0.54
N PRO A 147 -7.79 -1.72 -0.32
CA PRO A 147 -8.61 -1.16 -1.40
C PRO A 147 -7.86 -0.17 -2.31
N TYR A 148 -6.79 0.44 -1.80
CA TYR A 148 -5.96 1.44 -2.49
C TYR A 148 -4.58 0.87 -2.88
N ALA A 149 -4.39 -0.46 -2.87
CA ALA A 149 -3.12 -1.03 -3.31
C ALA A 149 -2.86 -0.73 -4.79
N LEU A 150 -1.59 -0.49 -5.11
CA LEU A 150 -1.12 -0.25 -6.48
C LEU A 150 -0.70 -1.53 -7.20
N SER A 151 -0.41 -2.59 -6.45
CA SER A 151 -0.03 -3.89 -6.96
C SER A 151 -0.48 -5.00 -6.00
N PHE A 152 -0.61 -6.20 -6.54
CA PHE A 152 -1.08 -7.38 -5.83
C PHE A 152 -0.24 -8.59 -6.22
N GLU A 153 -0.21 -9.59 -5.34
CA GLU A 153 0.29 -10.91 -5.71
C GLU A 153 -0.53 -11.50 -6.87
N ALA A 154 0.11 -12.33 -7.69
CA ALA A 154 -0.59 -13.04 -8.75
C ALA A 154 -1.58 -14.07 -8.16
N PRO A 155 -2.74 -14.29 -8.79
CA PRO A 155 -3.67 -15.34 -8.39
C PRO A 155 -2.98 -16.71 -8.27
N PRO A 156 -3.39 -17.57 -7.31
CA PRO A 156 -4.54 -17.41 -6.41
C PRO A 156 -4.25 -16.56 -5.16
N HIS A 157 -3.04 -16.02 -5.02
CA HIS A 157 -2.69 -15.14 -3.92
C HIS A 157 -3.34 -13.77 -4.10
N HIS A 158 -3.38 -12.99 -3.01
CA HIS A 158 -4.14 -11.73 -2.98
C HIS A 158 -3.61 -10.72 -1.96
N ALA A 159 -2.36 -10.83 -1.49
CA ALA A 159 -1.79 -9.74 -0.70
C ALA A 159 -1.56 -8.50 -1.58
N ALA A 160 -1.71 -7.32 -0.96
CA ALA A 160 -1.26 -6.08 -1.56
C ALA A 160 0.28 -6.01 -1.49
N ILE A 161 0.90 -5.35 -2.45
CA ILE A 161 2.36 -5.17 -2.50
C ILE A 161 2.66 -3.68 -2.43
N VAL A 162 3.49 -3.27 -1.46
CA VAL A 162 4.01 -1.89 -1.40
C VAL A 162 4.75 -1.61 -2.70
N THR A 163 4.29 -0.64 -3.47
CA THR A 163 4.80 -0.38 -4.82
C THR A 163 5.32 1.03 -4.92
N ASP A 164 6.54 1.16 -5.44
CA ASP A 164 7.05 2.46 -5.86
C ASP A 164 6.63 2.72 -7.31
N LEU A 165 5.92 3.82 -7.53
CA LEU A 165 5.57 4.29 -8.88
C LEU A 165 6.65 5.19 -9.48
N SER A 166 7.65 5.57 -8.68
CA SER A 166 8.78 6.34 -9.16
C SER A 166 9.62 5.52 -10.14
N GLY A 167 10.28 6.20 -11.08
CA GLY A 167 11.27 5.58 -11.96
C GLY A 167 10.79 5.14 -13.34
N PHE A 168 9.49 5.17 -13.66
CA PHE A 168 9.04 4.97 -15.04
C PHE A 168 9.13 6.27 -15.85
N ALA A 169 10.02 6.30 -16.86
CA ALA A 169 10.19 7.43 -17.75
C ALA A 169 9.19 7.39 -18.91
N TRP A 170 8.22 8.30 -18.89
CA TRP A 170 7.25 8.47 -19.97
C TRP A 170 7.88 9.20 -21.16
N HIS A 171 7.54 8.74 -22.37
CA HIS A 171 8.03 9.30 -23.64
C HIS A 171 6.89 9.78 -24.56
N ASP A 172 5.67 9.93 -24.04
CA ASP A 172 4.43 10.21 -24.79
C ASP A 172 4.00 11.68 -24.76
N SER A 173 4.92 12.60 -24.42
CA SER A 173 4.59 14.01 -24.19
C SER A 173 3.97 14.72 -25.40
N GLU A 174 4.41 14.37 -26.63
CA GLU A 174 3.84 14.91 -27.86
C GLU A 174 2.39 14.44 -28.06
N TRP A 175 2.12 13.17 -27.79
CA TRP A 175 0.78 12.58 -27.87
C TRP A 175 -0.19 13.26 -26.88
N ILE A 176 0.24 13.44 -25.62
CA ILE A 176 -0.57 14.10 -24.59
C ILE A 176 -0.89 15.56 -24.98
N LYS A 177 0.10 16.31 -25.47
CA LYS A 177 -0.11 17.70 -25.93
C LYS A 177 -1.13 17.76 -27.07
N LYS A 178 -0.99 16.90 -28.09
CA LYS A 178 -1.94 16.83 -29.21
C LYS A 178 -3.34 16.48 -28.74
N ARG A 179 -3.48 15.52 -27.82
CA ARG A 179 -4.77 15.10 -27.25
C ARG A 179 -5.48 16.25 -26.53
N CYS A 180 -4.77 17.05 -25.74
CA CYS A 180 -5.35 18.20 -25.03
C CYS A 180 -5.88 19.32 -25.96
N GLN A 181 -5.37 19.39 -27.19
CA GLN A 181 -5.75 20.41 -28.17
C GLN A 181 -6.80 19.92 -29.17
N THR A 182 -7.13 18.62 -29.15
CA THR A 182 -7.97 17.97 -30.16
C THR A 182 -9.34 17.63 -29.58
N SER A 183 -10.43 18.02 -30.27
CA SER A 183 -11.78 17.55 -29.94
C SER A 183 -11.99 16.15 -30.48
N SER A 184 -12.10 15.16 -29.60
CA SER A 184 -12.26 13.74 -29.99
C SER A 184 -13.53 13.50 -30.82
N GLN A 185 -14.60 14.28 -30.58
CA GLN A 185 -15.87 14.18 -31.31
C GLN A 185 -15.75 14.58 -32.79
N GLN A 186 -14.68 15.26 -33.17
CA GLN A 186 -14.43 15.75 -34.53
C GLN A 186 -13.34 14.95 -35.25
N GLN A 187 -12.96 13.79 -34.70
CA GLN A 187 -11.92 12.92 -35.27
C GLN A 187 -12.49 11.54 -35.59
N PRO A 188 -11.93 10.82 -36.59
CA PRO A 188 -12.29 9.44 -36.82
C PRO A 188 -11.88 8.60 -35.60
N ILE A 189 -12.82 7.79 -35.08
CA ILE A 189 -12.58 6.86 -33.98
C ILE A 189 -13.00 5.47 -34.45
N SER A 190 -12.01 4.58 -34.58
CA SER A 190 -12.20 3.15 -34.76
C SER A 190 -11.57 2.45 -33.56
N ILE A 191 -12.33 1.63 -32.84
CA ILE A 191 -11.88 0.99 -31.60
C ILE A 191 -11.77 -0.52 -31.84
N TYR A 192 -10.56 -1.05 -31.65
CA TYR A 192 -10.32 -2.48 -31.59
C TYR A 192 -10.44 -2.96 -30.14
N GLU A 193 -11.57 -3.59 -29.81
CA GLU A 193 -11.83 -4.14 -28.48
C GLU A 193 -11.00 -5.40 -28.24
N VAL A 194 -10.35 -5.50 -27.08
CA VAL A 194 -9.41 -6.59 -26.76
C VAL A 194 -9.57 -7.06 -25.32
N HIS A 195 -9.66 -8.38 -25.15
CA HIS A 195 -9.41 -9.03 -23.86
C HIS A 195 -7.94 -9.46 -23.77
N LEU A 196 -7.15 -8.79 -22.93
CA LEU A 196 -5.68 -8.95 -22.88
C LEU A 196 -5.25 -10.39 -22.55
N GLY A 197 -5.97 -11.07 -21.66
CA GLY A 197 -5.62 -12.43 -21.21
C GLY A 197 -5.85 -13.53 -22.24
N SER A 198 -6.54 -13.24 -23.36
CA SER A 198 -6.83 -14.23 -24.41
C SER A 198 -6.53 -13.73 -25.82
N TRP A 199 -5.93 -12.55 -25.97
CA TRP A 199 -5.61 -11.98 -27.28
C TRP A 199 -4.55 -12.81 -28.00
N ARG A 200 -3.48 -13.17 -27.29
CA ARG A 200 -2.42 -14.05 -27.77
C ARG A 200 -1.76 -14.77 -26.61
N GLN A 201 -1.39 -16.02 -26.85
CA GLN A 201 -0.68 -16.88 -25.90
C GLN A 201 0.75 -17.15 -26.40
N VAL A 202 1.62 -17.59 -25.51
CA VAL A 202 3.00 -18.03 -25.80
C VAL A 202 3.02 -19.57 -25.75
N PRO A 203 2.93 -20.27 -26.90
CA PRO A 203 2.85 -21.74 -26.92
C PRO A 203 4.04 -22.42 -26.24
N GLU A 204 5.22 -21.83 -26.37
CA GLU A 204 6.48 -22.34 -25.82
C GLU A 204 6.56 -22.23 -24.29
N ASP A 205 5.66 -21.43 -23.68
CA ASP A 205 5.61 -21.18 -22.25
C ASP A 205 4.22 -21.56 -21.70
N ASN A 206 3.88 -22.85 -21.87
CA ASN A 206 2.64 -23.47 -21.38
C ASN A 206 1.37 -22.69 -21.75
N ASN A 207 1.33 -22.08 -22.93
CA ASN A 207 0.21 -21.25 -23.40
C ASN A 207 -0.13 -20.08 -22.46
N ARG A 208 0.83 -19.56 -21.71
CA ARG A 208 0.59 -18.37 -20.86
C ARG A 208 0.14 -17.18 -21.72
N PRO A 209 -0.65 -16.25 -21.18
CA PRO A 209 -0.89 -14.98 -21.83
C PRO A 209 0.40 -14.15 -21.91
N LEU A 210 0.44 -13.22 -22.87
CA LEU A 210 1.49 -12.23 -22.97
C LEU A 210 1.49 -11.31 -21.73
N ASN A 211 2.68 -10.90 -21.28
CA ASN A 211 2.80 -9.85 -20.27
C ASN A 211 2.66 -8.45 -20.91
N TYR A 212 2.51 -7.40 -20.10
CA TYR A 212 2.30 -6.03 -20.61
C TYR A 212 3.44 -5.50 -21.49
N LYS A 213 4.69 -5.94 -21.30
CA LYS A 213 5.82 -5.53 -22.15
C LYS A 213 5.73 -6.17 -23.54
N GLU A 214 5.37 -7.44 -23.60
CA GLU A 214 5.16 -8.16 -24.86
C GLU A 214 3.92 -7.65 -25.59
N LEU A 215 2.80 -7.48 -24.87
CA LEU A 215 1.56 -6.90 -25.40
C LEU A 215 1.79 -5.50 -25.97
N GLY A 216 2.48 -4.63 -25.24
CA GLY A 216 2.68 -3.24 -25.65
C GLY A 216 3.34 -3.10 -27.03
N ILE A 217 4.24 -4.02 -27.38
CA ILE A 217 4.89 -4.06 -28.70
C ILE A 217 3.96 -4.73 -29.73
N GLN A 218 3.58 -5.98 -29.47
CA GLN A 218 2.89 -6.81 -30.47
C GLN A 218 1.49 -6.30 -30.80
N LEU A 219 0.74 -5.81 -29.80
CA LEU A 219 -0.60 -5.29 -30.01
C LEU A 219 -0.58 -3.94 -30.74
N ALA A 220 0.38 -3.07 -30.41
CA ALA A 220 0.52 -1.78 -31.08
C ALA A 220 0.86 -1.96 -32.58
N GLU A 221 1.80 -2.85 -32.90
CA GLU A 221 2.13 -3.21 -34.29
C GLU A 221 0.93 -3.79 -35.03
N TYR A 222 0.16 -4.66 -34.36
CA TYR A 222 -1.03 -5.27 -34.94
C TYR A 222 -2.11 -4.23 -35.27
N CYS A 223 -2.41 -3.32 -34.34
CA CYS A 223 -3.38 -2.24 -34.56
C CYS A 223 -2.92 -1.28 -35.67
N ASN A 224 -1.64 -0.89 -35.69
CA ASN A 224 -1.11 -0.02 -36.75
C ASN A 224 -1.25 -0.63 -38.16
N ARG A 225 -1.19 -1.96 -38.28
CA ARG A 225 -1.40 -2.66 -39.55
C ARG A 225 -2.88 -2.70 -39.98
N LEU A 226 -3.81 -2.69 -39.02
CA LEU A 226 -5.25 -2.68 -39.31
C LEU A 226 -5.76 -1.29 -39.71
N GLY A 227 -5.15 -0.23 -39.17
CA GLY A 227 -5.65 1.15 -39.28
C GLY A 227 -6.69 1.48 -38.21
#